data_AF-A0A9X2FMF4-F1
#
_entry.id   AF-A0A9X2FMF4-F1
#
_cell.length_a   1.000
_cell.length_b   1.000
_cell.length_c   1.000
_cell.angle_alpha   90.00
_cell.angle_beta   90.00
_cell.angle_gamma   90.00
#
_symmetry.space_group_name_H-M   'P 1'
#
loop_
_entity.id
_entity.type
_entity.pdbx_description
1 polymer ?
#
loop_
_entity_poly.entity_id
_entity_poly.type
_entity_poly.pdbx_seq_one_letter_code
_entity_poly.pdbx_strand_id
1 'polypeptide(L)'
;MGLDMGFVKRRAKTEIASLRKHHAFATSFFNFNPPPFEEPFTDFLVDEWMINGVAHQWGIDDEEVVRAEAALSKAVFESICGDCEDDHNISELRPVYRRIIERLCTAVGGSTLLLCYYSA
;
A
#
# COMPACT_ATOMS: atom_id res chain seq x y z
N MET A 1 -14.55 -4.19 12.38
CA MET A 1 -13.82 -5.26 11.67
C MET A 1 -12.71 -4.58 10.91
N GLY A 2 -11.47 -5.01 11.13
CA GLY A 2 -10.27 -4.34 10.66
C GLY A 2 -9.78 -5.03 9.39
N LEU A 3 -9.51 -4.29 8.32
CA LEU A 3 -9.03 -4.87 7.07
C LEU A 3 -7.52 -4.74 7.07
N ASP A 4 -6.85 -5.87 7.30
CA ASP A 4 -5.41 -5.99 7.17
C ASP A 4 -5.11 -6.28 5.69
N MET A 5 -4.16 -5.54 5.13
CA MET A 5 -3.79 -5.60 3.71
C MET A 5 -2.30 -5.82 3.57
N GLY A 6 -1.89 -6.67 2.65
CA GLY A 6 -0.47 -6.83 2.34
C GLY A 6 -0.21 -7.06 0.85
N PHE A 7 1.04 -6.79 0.47
CA PHE A 7 1.51 -6.83 -0.91
C PHE A 7 2.69 -7.78 -1.03
N VAL A 8 2.59 -8.77 -1.89
CA VAL A 8 3.62 -9.81 -2.05
C VAL A 8 3.97 -10.05 -3.52
N LYS A 9 5.25 -10.28 -3.79
CA LYS A 9 5.69 -10.83 -5.08
C LYS A 9 5.40 -12.33 -5.11
N ARG A 10 4.41 -12.79 -5.89
CA ARG A 10 3.88 -14.17 -5.83
C ARG A 10 4.95 -15.25 -5.97
N ARG A 11 5.89 -15.10 -6.91
CA ARG A 11 6.96 -16.10 -7.16
C ARG A 11 8.05 -16.09 -6.10
N ALA A 12 8.31 -14.94 -5.48
CA ALA A 12 9.37 -14.77 -4.50
C ALA A 12 8.89 -14.92 -3.04
N LYS A 13 7.55 -14.95 -2.82
CA LYS A 13 6.89 -14.87 -1.50
C LYS A 13 7.50 -13.79 -0.60
N THR A 14 7.98 -12.72 -1.21
CA THR A 14 8.59 -11.58 -0.51
C THR A 14 7.51 -10.56 -0.27
N GLU A 15 7.26 -10.26 1.01
CA GLU A 15 6.37 -9.18 1.43
C GLU A 15 7.04 -7.83 1.13
N ILE A 16 6.30 -6.97 0.44
CA ILE A 16 6.74 -5.62 0.05
C ILE A 16 6.29 -4.61 1.11
N ALA A 17 5.05 -4.76 1.58
CA ALA A 17 4.45 -4.00 2.65
C ALA A 17 3.26 -4.77 3.23
N SER A 18 2.98 -4.53 4.51
CA SER A 18 1.79 -4.97 5.22
C SER A 18 1.27 -3.81 6.05
N LEU A 19 -0.05 -3.65 6.08
CA LEU A 19 -0.78 -2.57 6.70
C LEU A 19 -1.91 -3.15 7.54
N ARG A 20 -1.97 -2.77 8.81
CA ARG A 20 -3.01 -3.21 9.73
C ARG A 20 -4.10 -2.16 9.86
N LYS A 21 -5.35 -2.45 9.47
CA LYS A 21 -6.48 -1.50 9.56
C LYS A 21 -6.28 -0.14 8.86
N HIS A 22 -5.58 -0.10 7.73
CA HIS A 22 -5.50 1.10 6.88
C HIS A 22 -6.62 1.08 5.83
N HIS A 23 -7.86 1.21 6.28
CA HIS A 23 -9.05 1.02 5.47
C HIS A 23 -9.16 2.00 4.31
N ALA A 24 -8.88 3.28 4.53
CA ALA A 24 -8.94 4.30 3.49
C ALA A 24 -7.91 4.01 2.40
N PHE A 25 -6.68 3.67 2.80
CA PHE A 25 -5.63 3.33 1.84
C PHE A 25 -5.97 2.03 1.10
N ALA A 26 -6.43 1.00 1.80
CA ALA A 26 -6.88 -0.25 1.18
C ALA A 26 -8.01 -0.02 0.16
N THR A 27 -9.00 0.79 0.53
CA THR A 27 -10.16 1.13 -0.30
C THR A 27 -9.75 1.83 -1.60
N SER A 28 -8.67 2.61 -1.57
CA SER A 28 -8.16 3.26 -2.79
C SER A 28 -7.82 2.27 -3.90
N PHE A 29 -7.29 1.07 -3.57
CA PHE A 29 -7.06 0.00 -4.54
C PHE A 29 -8.38 -0.65 -4.99
N PHE A 30 -9.31 -0.91 -4.06
CA PHE A 30 -10.60 -1.52 -4.38
C PHE A 30 -11.49 -0.64 -5.26
N ASN A 31 -11.36 0.69 -5.18
CA ASN A 31 -12.10 1.63 -6.02
C ASN A 31 -11.83 1.45 -7.52
N PHE A 32 -10.74 0.77 -7.89
CA PHE A 32 -10.46 0.39 -9.27
C PHE A 32 -11.18 -0.88 -9.73
N ASN A 33 -11.99 -1.48 -8.85
CA ASN A 33 -12.74 -2.73 -9.07
C ASN A 33 -11.90 -3.84 -9.71
N PRO A 34 -10.74 -4.20 -9.11
CA PRO A 34 -9.87 -5.20 -9.69
C PRO A 34 -10.55 -6.58 -9.70
N PRO A 35 -10.42 -7.35 -10.79
CA PRO A 35 -10.90 -8.72 -10.80
C PRO A 35 -10.09 -9.56 -9.82
N PRO A 36 -10.72 -10.56 -9.16
CA PRO A 36 -9.97 -11.52 -8.35
C PRO A 36 -8.97 -12.25 -9.23
N PHE A 37 -7.78 -12.50 -8.67
CA PHE A 37 -6.71 -13.18 -9.37
C PHE A 37 -6.99 -14.68 -9.54
N GLU A 38 -7.56 -15.33 -8.53
CA GLU A 38 -7.87 -16.77 -8.54
C GLU A 38 -9.04 -17.07 -7.59
N GLU A 39 -10.17 -17.58 -8.10
CA GLU A 39 -11.28 -18.02 -7.25
C GLU A 39 -10.88 -19.27 -6.43
N PRO A 40 -11.32 -19.42 -5.16
CA PRO A 40 -12.29 -18.58 -4.43
C PRO A 40 -11.65 -17.39 -3.67
N PHE A 41 -10.37 -17.09 -3.91
CA PHE A 41 -9.67 -16.03 -3.20
C PHE A 41 -10.04 -14.67 -3.77
N THR A 42 -10.08 -13.67 -2.88
CA THR A 42 -10.37 -12.28 -3.24
C THR A 42 -9.12 -11.46 -3.52
N ASP A 43 -7.94 -12.07 -3.42
CA ASP A 43 -6.67 -11.45 -3.76
C ASP A 43 -6.68 -10.97 -5.21
N PHE A 44 -6.01 -9.86 -5.49
CA PHE A 44 -5.99 -9.27 -6.83
C PHE A 44 -4.60 -8.79 -7.24
N LEU A 45 -4.37 -8.68 -8.55
CA LEU A 45 -3.12 -8.17 -9.09
C LEU A 45 -3.06 -6.66 -8.99
N VAL A 46 -1.90 -6.16 -8.58
CA VAL A 46 -1.59 -4.74 -8.53
C VAL A 46 -0.67 -4.40 -9.69
N ASP A 47 -1.18 -3.58 -10.59
CA ASP A 47 -0.46 -3.09 -11.77
C ASP A 47 -0.04 -1.62 -11.60
N GLU A 48 0.88 -1.18 -12.46
CA GLU A 48 1.47 0.16 -12.44
C GLU A 48 0.39 1.27 -12.53
N TRP A 49 -0.60 1.10 -13.40
CA TRP A 49 -1.67 2.09 -13.56
C TRP A 49 -2.51 2.27 -12.28
N MET A 50 -2.71 1.19 -11.52
CA MET A 50 -3.43 1.22 -10.25
C MET A 50 -2.59 1.91 -9.18
N ILE A 51 -1.30 1.59 -9.11
CA ILE A 51 -0.35 2.25 -8.19
C ILE A 51 -0.30 3.75 -8.47
N ASN A 52 -0.21 4.16 -9.74
CA ASN A 52 -0.23 5.57 -10.14
C ASN A 52 -1.55 6.25 -9.80
N GLY A 53 -2.68 5.55 -9.96
CA GLY A 53 -3.99 6.03 -9.57
C GLY A 53 -4.10 6.29 -8.06
N VAL A 54 -3.63 5.35 -7.23
CA VAL A 54 -3.57 5.50 -5.77
C VAL A 54 -2.61 6.63 -5.38
N ALA A 55 -1.42 6.69 -5.99
CA ALA A 55 -0.45 7.76 -5.77
C ALA A 55 -1.08 9.15 -5.94
N HIS A 56 -1.84 9.32 -7.02
CA HIS A 56 -2.54 10.56 -7.33
C HIS A 56 -3.64 10.88 -6.30
N GLN A 57 -4.45 9.91 -5.91
CA GLN A 57 -5.52 10.09 -4.91
C GLN A 57 -5.00 10.58 -3.56
N TRP A 58 -3.83 10.10 -3.14
CA TRP A 58 -3.21 10.46 -1.87
C TRP A 58 -2.25 11.66 -1.96
N GLY A 59 -2.08 12.24 -3.16
CA GLY A 59 -1.16 13.34 -3.42
C GLY A 59 0.25 13.04 -2.93
N ILE A 60 0.73 11.81 -3.04
CA ILE A 60 1.99 11.42 -2.39
C ILE A 60 3.21 12.15 -2.95
N ASP A 61 3.09 12.76 -4.14
CA ASP A 61 4.12 13.52 -4.84
C ASP A 61 4.22 14.98 -4.43
N ASP A 62 3.37 15.44 -3.49
CA ASP A 62 3.51 16.77 -2.90
C ASP A 62 4.88 16.92 -2.21
N GLU A 63 5.58 18.03 -2.47
CA GLU A 63 6.94 18.27 -1.96
C GLU A 63 7.06 18.16 -0.43
N GLU A 64 6.01 18.50 0.30
CA GLU A 64 5.95 18.34 1.76
C GLU A 64 5.92 16.87 2.17
N VAL A 65 5.15 16.03 1.44
CA VAL A 65 5.08 14.59 1.68
C VAL A 65 6.41 13.93 1.34
N VAL A 66 7.07 14.33 0.24
CA VAL A 66 8.40 13.81 -0.13
C VAL A 66 9.43 14.13 0.95
N ARG A 67 9.45 15.36 1.46
CA ARG A 67 10.38 15.76 2.53
C ARG A 67 10.09 15.01 3.83
N ALA A 68 8.81 14.88 4.19
CA ALA A 68 8.40 14.16 5.39
C ALA A 68 8.74 12.66 5.31
N GLU A 69 8.57 12.05 4.14
CA GLU A 69 8.97 10.66 3.88
C GLU A 69 10.49 10.48 4.02
N ALA A 70 11.29 11.39 3.46
CA ALA A 70 12.74 11.32 3.57
C ALA A 70 13.23 11.44 5.03
N ALA A 71 12.51 12.17 5.87
CA ALA A 71 12.78 12.29 7.31
C ALA A 71 12.19 11.14 8.15
N LEU A 72 11.33 10.30 7.57
CA LEU A 72 10.60 9.25 8.27
C LEU A 72 11.53 8.07 8.63
N SER A 73 11.78 7.91 9.93
CA SER A 73 12.56 6.78 10.42
C SER A 73 11.88 5.44 10.17
N LYS A 74 12.68 4.38 10.12
CA LYS A 74 12.17 3.01 9.95
C LYS A 74 11.23 2.60 11.09
N ALA A 75 11.56 2.94 12.33
CA ALA A 75 10.75 2.57 13.50
C ALA A 75 9.37 3.24 13.48
N VAL A 76 9.31 4.53 13.10
CA VAL A 76 8.02 5.24 12.97
C VAL A 76 7.20 4.66 11.83
N PHE A 77 7.83 4.37 10.69
CA PHE A 77 7.15 3.70 9.58
C PHE A 77 6.53 2.36 10.00
N GLU A 78 7.30 1.51 10.69
CA GLU A 78 6.82 0.20 11.15
C GLU A 78 5.72 0.32 12.20
N SER A 79 5.80 1.32 13.10
CA SER A 79 4.73 1.61 14.06
C SER A 79 3.44 1.97 13.34
N ILE A 80 3.48 2.96 12.44
CA ILE A 80 2.29 3.45 11.74
C ILE A 80 1.65 2.32 10.93
N CYS A 81 2.43 1.51 10.20
CA CYS A 81 1.91 0.35 9.46
C CYS A 81 1.23 -0.71 10.33
N GLY A 82 1.61 -0.80 11.62
CA GLY A 82 1.08 -1.77 12.58
C GLY A 82 -0.07 -1.26 13.46
N ASP A 83 -0.34 0.05 13.41
CA ASP A 83 -1.36 0.75 14.18
C ASP A 83 -2.62 1.01 13.34
N CYS A 84 -3.73 1.40 13.96
CA CYS A 84 -4.93 1.74 13.21
C CYS A 84 -4.73 3.08 12.50
N GLU A 85 -5.18 3.25 11.25
CA GLU A 85 -5.03 4.55 10.56
C GLU A 85 -5.75 5.68 11.30
N ASP A 86 -6.82 5.38 12.04
CA ASP A 86 -7.57 6.33 12.88
C ASP A 86 -6.75 6.88 14.07
N ASP A 87 -5.65 6.21 14.44
CA ASP A 87 -4.73 6.66 15.49
C ASP A 87 -3.74 7.72 14.99
N HIS A 88 -3.71 7.98 13.68
CA HIS A 88 -2.76 8.87 13.02
C HIS A 88 -3.47 9.95 12.21
N ASN A 89 -2.83 11.11 12.05
CA ASN A 89 -3.35 12.14 11.18
C ASN A 89 -2.91 11.94 9.72
N ILE A 90 -3.59 12.63 8.79
CA ILE A 90 -3.29 12.53 7.36
C ILE A 90 -1.83 12.92 7.01
N SER A 91 -1.23 13.86 7.75
CA SER A 91 0.17 14.28 7.53
C SER A 91 1.20 13.23 7.97
N GLU A 92 0.85 12.33 8.90
CA GLU A 92 1.67 11.18 9.30
C GLU A 92 1.48 10.00 8.35
N LEU A 93 0.24 9.79 7.88
CA LEU A 93 -0.10 8.68 6.98
C LEU A 93 0.46 8.85 5.57
N ARG A 94 0.35 10.05 4.97
CA ARG A 94 0.77 10.29 3.58
C ARG A 94 2.25 9.94 3.31
N PRO A 95 3.22 10.29 4.18
CA PRO A 95 4.61 9.86 4.03
C PRO A 95 4.80 8.33 4.08
N VAL A 96 4.06 7.63 4.95
CA VAL A 96 4.08 6.17 5.02
C VAL A 96 3.53 5.56 3.74
N TYR A 97 2.40 6.06 3.26
CA TYR A 97 1.79 5.62 2.02
C TYR A 97 2.66 5.91 0.80
N ARG A 98 3.36 7.05 0.76
CA ARG A 98 4.36 7.34 -0.27
C ARG A 98 5.41 6.23 -0.34
N ARG A 99 6.04 5.92 0.81
CA ARG A 99 7.08 4.88 0.88
C ARG A 99 6.56 3.52 0.45
N ILE A 100 5.32 3.17 0.79
CA ILE A 100 4.69 1.92 0.33
C ILE A 100 4.51 1.96 -1.18
N ILE A 101 3.92 3.02 -1.72
CA ILE A 101 3.69 3.17 -3.17
C ILE A 101 5.00 3.09 -3.95
N GLU A 102 6.08 3.74 -3.51
CA GLU A 102 7.39 3.64 -4.16
C GLU A 102 7.94 2.20 -4.16
N ARG A 103 7.74 1.45 -3.06
CA ARG A 103 8.09 0.03 -3.00
C ARG A 103 7.24 -0.80 -3.96
N LEU A 104 5.95 -0.50 -4.10
CA LEU A 104 5.06 -1.17 -5.05
C LEU A 104 5.46 -0.87 -6.50
N CYS A 105 5.76 0.39 -6.85
CA CYS A 105 6.27 0.77 -8.16
C CYS A 105 7.55 -0.02 -8.51
N THR A 106 8.50 -0.07 -7.58
CA THR A 106 9.73 -0.86 -7.73
C THR A 106 9.44 -2.36 -7.87
N ALA A 107 8.39 -2.84 -7.20
CA ALA A 107 7.99 -4.23 -7.25
C ALA A 107 7.39 -4.64 -8.61
N VAL A 108 6.51 -3.81 -9.17
CA VAL A 108 5.84 -4.04 -10.47
C VAL A 108 6.79 -3.86 -11.65
N GLY A 109 7.78 -2.97 -11.55
CA GLY A 109 8.84 -2.84 -12.57
C GLY A 109 9.72 -4.09 -12.71
N GLY A 110 9.68 -5.01 -11.75
CA GLY A 110 10.30 -6.33 -11.86
C GLY A 110 9.35 -7.30 -12.58
N SER A 111 9.88 -8.26 -13.34
CA SER A 111 9.13 -9.26 -14.12
C SER A 111 8.27 -10.26 -13.31
N THR A 112 7.81 -9.89 -12.12
CA THR A 112 7.08 -10.71 -11.16
C THR A 112 5.75 -10.07 -10.82
N LEU A 113 4.68 -10.85 -10.87
CA LEU A 113 3.34 -10.42 -10.48
C LEU A 113 3.30 -9.98 -9.01
N LEU A 114 2.78 -8.77 -8.78
CA LEU A 114 2.49 -8.22 -7.47
C LEU A 114 1.04 -8.54 -7.11
N LEU A 115 0.86 -9.23 -5.99
CA LEU A 115 -0.44 -9.64 -5.48
C LEU A 115 -0.76 -8.82 -4.23
N CYS A 116 -1.96 -8.28 -4.17
CA CYS A 116 -2.53 -7.74 -2.95
C CYS A 116 -3.43 -8.80 -2.31
N TYR A 117 -3.15 -9.16 -1.06
CA TYR A 117 -4.03 -9.98 -0.24
C TYR A 117 -4.64 -9.14 0.86
N TYR A 118 -5.80 -9.58 1.37
CA TYR A 118 -6.44 -8.91 2.49
C TYR A 118 -7.20 -9.89 3.39
N SER A 119 -7.32 -9.53 4.67
CA SER A 119 -8.09 -10.26 5.67
C SER A 119 -8.94 -9.30 6.49
N ALA A 120 -10.21 -9.65 6.74
CA ALA A 120 -11.18 -8.85 7.49
C ALA A 120 -11.34 -9.28 8.95
#